data_AF-A0A100VLI1-F1
#
_entry.id   AF-A0A100VLI1-F1
#
_cell.length_a   1.000
_cell.length_b   1.000
_cell.length_c   1.000
_cell.angle_alpha   90.00
_cell.angle_beta   90.00
_cell.angle_gamma   90.00
#
_symmetry.space_group_name_H-M   'P 1'
#
loop_
_entity.id
_entity.type
_entity.pdbx_description
1 polymer ?
#
loop_
_entity_poly.entity_id
_entity_poly.type
_entity_poly.pdbx_seq_one_letter_code
_entity_poly.pdbx_strand_id
1 'polypeptide(L)' 'MDITVPCVFCKHFNRDERARMTCAAFPNGIPKDIQEVKVIHTYQYPADNGVQYEALSDNQDYFKYFKGVTRL' A
#
# COMPACT_ATOMS: atom_id res chain seq x y z
N MET A 1 9.29 14.91 7.16
CA MET A 1 8.58 13.69 7.60
C MET A 1 8.33 12.89 6.35
N ASP A 2 9.18 11.92 6.03
CA ASP A 2 8.95 11.03 4.89
C ASP A 2 7.79 10.12 5.25
N ILE A 3 6.56 10.55 4.92
CA ILE A 3 5.37 9.71 5.10
C ILE A 3 5.46 8.61 4.05
N THR A 4 6.11 7.51 4.41
CA THR A 4 6.09 6.31 3.58
C THR A 4 4.67 5.74 3.62
N VAL A 5 4.06 5.50 2.47
CA VAL A 5 2.70 4.96 2.36
C VAL A 5 2.71 3.43 2.30
N PRO A 6 1.68 2.72 2.79
CA PRO A 6 1.64 1.25 2.75
C PRO A 6 1.87 0.66 1.35
N CYS A 7 1.39 1.35 0.30
CA CYS A 7 1.48 0.89 -1.08
C CYS A 7 2.91 0.52 -1.50
N VAL A 8 3.92 1.30 -1.12
CA VAL A 8 5.31 1.02 -1.57
C VAL A 8 5.90 -0.25 -0.94
N PHE A 9 5.31 -0.74 0.15
CA PHE A 9 5.67 -2.00 0.82
C PHE A 9 4.82 -3.19 0.33
N CYS A 10 3.84 -2.97 -0.54
CA CYS A 10 2.95 -4.03 -1.02
C CYS A 10 3.51 -4.70 -2.28
N LYS A 11 3.49 -6.03 -2.37
CA LYS A 11 3.94 -6.79 -3.56
C LYS A 11 3.22 -6.37 -4.83
N HIS A 12 1.94 -6.00 -4.75
CA HIS A 12 1.11 -5.66 -5.90
C HIS A 12 1.32 -4.24 -6.46
N PHE A 13 2.08 -3.39 -5.77
CA PHE A 13 2.30 -2.01 -6.22
C PHE A 13 3.19 -1.97 -7.47
N ASN A 14 2.76 -1.19 -8.47
CA ASN A 14 3.53 -0.98 -9.69
C ASN A 14 4.71 -0.03 -9.38
N ARG A 15 5.91 -0.62 -9.31
CA ARG A 15 7.16 0.12 -9.01
C ARG A 15 7.82 0.74 -10.23
N ASP A 16 7.47 0.28 -11.43
CA ASP A 16 8.04 0.77 -12.68
C ASP A 16 7.47 2.16 -13.02
N GLU A 17 6.21 2.42 -12.64
CA GLU A 17 5.53 3.70 -12.89
C GLU A 17 4.98 4.33 -11.60
N ARG A 18 5.85 4.57 -10.60
CA ARG A 18 5.45 5.08 -9.27
C ARG A 18 4.58 6.34 -9.31
N ALA A 19 4.84 7.25 -10.27
CA ALA A 19 4.11 8.51 -10.42
C ALA A 19 2.62 8.31 -10.75
N ARG A 20 2.23 7.17 -11.33
CA ARG A 20 0.84 6.87 -11.67
C ARG A 20 0.05 6.29 -10.50
N MET A 21 0.72 5.87 -9.42
CA MET A 21 0.09 5.29 -8.25
C MET A 21 -0.90 4.17 -8.61
N THR A 22 -0.43 3.11 -9.29
CA THR A 22 -1.25 1.96 -9.70
C THR A 22 -0.80 0.66 -9.02
N CYS A 23 -1.69 -0.32 -8.99
CA CYS A 23 -1.39 -1.68 -8.52
C CYS A 23 -2.38 -2.68 -9.15
N ALA A 24 -2.23 -3.98 -8.85
CA ALA A 24 -3.17 -5.01 -9.34
C ALA A 24 -4.63 -4.76 -8.89
N ALA A 25 -4.83 -4.19 -7.70
CA ALA A 25 -6.14 -3.81 -7.20
C ALA A 25 -6.77 -2.64 -7.98
N PHE A 26 -5.93 -1.65 -8.34
CA PHE A 26 -6.35 -0.41 -8.98
C PHE A 26 -5.48 -0.11 -10.20
N PRO A 27 -5.71 -0.81 -11.34
CA PRO A 27 -4.88 -0.65 -12.53
C PRO A 27 -4.97 0.76 -13.15
N ASN A 28 -6.07 1.46 -12.88
CA ASN A 28 -6.34 2.82 -13.37
C ASN A 28 -5.97 3.94 -12.38
N GLY A 29 -5.43 3.59 -11.21
CA GLY A 29 -5.01 4.55 -10.19
C GLY A 29 -5.62 4.24 -8.83
N ILE A 30 -4.79 4.23 -7.80
CA ILE A 30 -5.17 4.01 -6.40
C ILE A 30 -6.05 5.19 -5.94
N PRO A 31 -7.18 4.96 -5.26
CA PRO A 31 -8.02 6.03 -4.71
C PRO A 31 -7.25 7.01 -3.80
N LYS A 32 -7.58 8.30 -3.86
CA LYS A 32 -6.91 9.35 -3.06
C LYS A 32 -6.93 9.06 -1.57
N ASP A 33 -8.03 8.53 -1.04
CA ASP A 33 -8.13 8.23 0.39
C ASP A 33 -7.14 7.15 0.84
N ILE A 34 -6.76 6.22 -0.05
CA ILE A 34 -5.70 5.25 0.20
C ILE A 34 -4.33 5.90 0.02
N GLN A 35 -4.14 6.73 -1.02
CA GLN A 35 -2.87 7.45 -1.24
C GLN A 35 -2.51 8.38 -0.07
N GLU A 36 -3.51 9.06 0.49
CA GLU A 36 -3.39 10.00 1.61
C GLU A 36 -3.45 9.30 2.98
N VAL A 37 -3.46 7.95 3.01
CA VAL A 37 -3.49 7.12 4.22
C VAL A 37 -4.68 7.43 5.16
N LYS A 38 -5.80 7.89 4.60
CA LYS A 38 -7.10 7.94 5.32
C LYS A 38 -7.68 6.53 5.48
N VAL A 39 -7.35 5.64 4.54
CA VAL A 39 -7.71 4.23 4.55
C VAL A 39 -6.44 3.41 4.31
N ILE A 40 -6.14 2.48 5.21
CA ILE A 40 -5.09 1.48 4.98
C ILE A 40 -5.75 0.29 4.27
N HIS A 41 -5.28 -0.07 3.08
CA HIS A 41 -5.88 -1.12 2.24
C HIS A 41 -5.53 -2.54 2.72
N THR A 42 -5.93 -2.89 3.95
CA THR A 42 -5.83 -4.23 4.54
C THR A 42 -7.16 -4.99 4.56
N TYR A 43 -8.24 -4.33 4.12
CA TYR A 43 -9.59 -4.87 4.01
C TYR A 43 -10.15 -4.55 2.63
N GLN A 44 -11.22 -5.26 2.25
CA GLN A 44 -11.89 -5.04 0.97
C GLN A 44 -12.28 -3.57 0.79
N TYR A 45 -12.00 -3.05 -0.41
CA TYR A 45 -12.32 -1.69 -0.81
C TYR A 45 -13.09 -1.71 -2.13
N PRO A 46 -14.03 -0.79 -2.37
CA PRO A 46 -14.77 -0.76 -3.63
C PRO A 46 -13.85 -0.78 -4.86
N ALA A 47 -14.12 -1.70 -5.79
CA ALA A 47 -13.39 -1.90 -7.04
C ALA A 47 -11.89 -2.25 -6.90
N ASP A 48 -11.49 -2.92 -5.81
CA ASP A 48 -10.10 -3.34 -5.56
C ASP A 48 -9.72 -4.71 -6.17
N ASN A 49 -10.57 -5.25 -7.05
CA ASN A 49 -10.41 -6.57 -7.68
C ASN A 49 -10.18 -7.72 -6.67
N GLY A 50 -10.58 -7.57 -5.41
CA GLY A 50 -10.39 -8.57 -4.36
C GLY A 50 -8.95 -8.73 -3.89
N VAL A 51 -8.05 -7.82 -4.28
CA VAL A 51 -6.63 -7.85 -3.90
C VAL A 51 -6.44 -7.11 -2.58
N GLN A 52 -5.70 -7.71 -1.65
CA GLN A 52 -5.38 -7.13 -0.34
C GLN A 52 -3.89 -6.86 -0.19
N TYR A 53 -3.52 -6.16 0.88
CA TYR A 53 -2.12 -5.90 1.21
C TYR A 53 -1.32 -7.20 1.42
N GLU A 54 -0.19 -7.31 0.73
CA GLU A 54 0.80 -8.35 0.96
C GLU A 54 2.19 -7.69 1.04
N ALA A 55 2.84 -7.77 2.19
CA ALA A 55 4.16 -7.17 2.41
C ALA A 55 5.22 -7.75 1.46
N LEU A 56 6.19 -6.94 1.02
CA LEU A 56 7.31 -7.40 0.19
C LEU A 56 8.12 -8.50 0.85
N SER A 57 8.40 -8.35 2.14
CA SER A 57 9.15 -9.27 2.99
C SER A 57 8.94 -8.88 4.46
N ASP A 58 9.43 -9.71 5.40
CA ASP A 58 9.35 -9.40 6.83
C ASP A 58 10.03 -8.09 7.25
N ASN A 59 11.15 -7.75 6.59
CA ASN A 59 11.88 -6.50 6.86
C ASN A 59 11.42 -5.32 5.97
N GLN A 60 10.48 -5.56 5.04
CA GLN A 60 9.86 -4.56 4.16
C GLN A 60 8.33 -4.64 4.27
N ASP A 61 7.87 -4.79 5.50
CA ASP A 61 6.46 -4.73 5.89
C ASP A 61 6.18 -3.35 6.46
N TYR A 62 5.15 -2.68 5.94
CA TYR A 62 4.74 -1.35 6.39
C TYR A 62 4.49 -1.31 7.90
N PHE A 63 3.89 -2.36 8.45
CA PHE A 63 3.54 -2.48 9.86
C PHE A 63 4.76 -2.79 10.74
N LYS A 64 5.88 -3.20 10.15
CA LYS A 64 7.15 -3.49 10.86
C LYS A 64 8.27 -2.49 10.52
N TYR A 65 8.06 -1.59 9.56
CA TYR A 65 9.10 -0.75 8.96
C TYR A 65 9.79 0.17 9.97
N PHE A 66 9.04 0.71 10.94
CA PHE A 66 9.61 1.52 12.01
C PHE A 66 10.12 0.57 13.11
N LYS A 67 11.45 0.42 13.21
CA LYS A 67 12.11 -0.44 14.22
C LYS A 67 11.49 -0.24 15.60
N GLY A 68 10.78 -1.24 16.10
CA GLY A 68 10.19 -1.24 17.44
C GLY A 68 8.82 -0.59 17.58
N VAL A 69 8.16 -0.17 16.51
CA VAL A 69 6.78 0.37 16.55
C VAL A 69 5.93 -0.33 15.51
N THR A 70 5.18 -1.35 15.93
CA THR A 70 4.10 -1.90 15.12
C THR A 70 2.99 -0.85 15.05
N ARG A 71 2.66 -0.39 13.84
CA ARG A 71 1.48 0.47 13.63
C ARG A 71 0.24 -0.42 13.77
N LEU A 72 -0.50 -0.27 14.87
CA LEU A 72 -1.78 -0.93 15.11
C LEU A 72 -2.90 -0.27 14.29
#